data_AF-A0A933DKS8-F1
#
_entry.id   AF-A0A933DKS8-F1
#
_cell.length_a   1.000
_cell.length_b   1.000
_cell.length_c   1.000
_cell.angle_alpha   90.00
_cell.angle_beta   90.00
_cell.angle_gamma   90.00
#
_symmetry.space_group_name_H-M   'P 1'
#
loop_
_entity.id
_entity.type
_entity.pdbx_description
1 polymer ?
#
loop_
_entity_poly.entity_id
_entity_poly.type
_entity_poly.pdbx_seq_one_letter_code
_entity_poly.pdbx_strand_id
1 'polypeptide(L)'
;MDIRNIAIIAHVDHGKTTLVDGMLKQTHTFRDNQAQMFQTTILDTNDLEREKGITILAKNTAVTYQNTKINIIDTPGHADFSGEVERVINMADGALLVVDAAEGPLPQTQFVLQKALECNLKLIVVINK
;
A
#
# COMPACT_ATOMS: atom_id res chain seq x y z
N MET A 1 -11.96 -17.25 9.90
CA MET A 1 -11.75 -15.99 9.15
C MET A 1 -10.39 -16.12 8.50
N ASP A 2 -10.31 -16.12 7.17
CA ASP A 2 -9.02 -16.19 6.47
C ASP A 2 -8.32 -14.83 6.60
N ILE A 3 -6.99 -14.82 6.76
CA ILE A 3 -6.19 -13.60 6.90
C ILE A 3 -5.19 -13.56 5.75
N ARG A 4 -5.11 -12.41 5.07
CA ARG A 4 -4.16 -12.17 3.99
C ARG A 4 -3.37 -10.90 4.26
N ASN A 5 -2.06 -11.02 4.32
CA ASN A 5 -1.14 -9.89 4.40
C ASN A 5 -0.69 -9.53 2.99
N ILE A 6 -1.06 -8.35 2.51
CA ILE A 6 -0.74 -7.90 1.16
C ILE A 6 0.18 -6.68 1.25
N ALA A 7 1.39 -6.82 0.72
CA ALA A 7 2.31 -5.70 0.61
C ALA A 7 1.94 -4.81 -0.59
N ILE A 8 2.13 -3.49 -0.50
CA ILE A 8 2.01 -2.60 -1.67
C ILE A 8 3.36 -2.04 -2.04
N ILE A 9 3.75 -2.25 -3.30
CA ILE A 9 4.97 -1.78 -3.93
C ILE A 9 4.58 -0.72 -4.95
N ALA A 10 5.04 0.51 -4.78
CA ALA A 10 4.74 1.63 -5.67
C ALA A 10 5.88 2.66 -5.65
N HIS A 11 6.05 3.40 -6.73
CA HIS A 11 6.87 4.61 -6.72
C HIS A 11 6.14 5.71 -5.94
N VAL A 12 6.88 6.76 -5.55
CA VAL A 12 6.27 7.98 -5.01
C VAL A 12 5.27 8.52 -6.05
N ASP A 13 4.14 9.03 -5.57
CA ASP A 13 3.06 9.60 -6.41
C ASP A 13 2.37 8.67 -7.42
N HIS A 14 2.67 7.36 -7.47
CA HIS A 14 1.94 6.39 -8.32
C HIS A 14 0.53 6.03 -7.80
N GLY A 15 0.00 6.80 -6.85
CA GLY A 15 -1.36 6.68 -6.34
C GLY A 15 -1.61 5.54 -5.35
N LYS A 16 -0.57 5.07 -4.66
CA LYS A 16 -0.69 4.10 -3.55
C LYS A 16 -1.74 4.54 -2.52
N THR A 17 -1.65 5.77 -2.06
CA THR A 17 -2.55 6.36 -1.06
C THR A 17 -4.00 6.38 -1.56
N THR A 18 -4.20 6.80 -2.81
CA THR A 18 -5.52 6.84 -3.46
C THR A 18 -6.14 5.45 -3.60
N LEU A 19 -5.34 4.45 -3.96
CA LEU A 19 -5.78 3.05 -4.07
C LEU A 19 -6.25 2.52 -2.71
N VAL A 20 -5.44 2.73 -1.68
CA VAL A 20 -5.74 2.27 -0.32
C VAL A 20 -6.99 2.98 0.24
N ASP A 21 -7.11 4.29 0.03
CA ASP A 21 -8.31 5.04 0.41
C ASP A 21 -9.57 4.55 -0.32
N GLY A 22 -9.46 4.21 -1.61
CA GLY A 22 -10.53 3.59 -2.37
C GLY A 22 -10.99 2.26 -1.78
N MET A 23 -10.05 1.39 -1.41
CA MET A 23 -10.34 0.11 -0.75
C MET A 23 -11.07 0.32 0.57
N LEU A 24 -10.58 1.22 1.42
CA LEU A 24 -11.19 1.54 2.72
C LEU A 24 -12.63 2.07 2.58
N LYS A 25 -12.90 2.92 1.58
CA LYS A 25 -14.25 3.45 1.29
C LYS A 25 -15.21 2.36 0.81
N GLN A 26 -14.74 1.44 -0.03
CA GLN A 26 -15.57 0.37 -0.59
C GLN A 26 -15.91 -0.73 0.41
N THR A 27 -15.01 -1.06 1.34
CA THR A 27 -15.23 -2.15 2.29
C THR A 27 -16.03 -1.74 3.52
N HIS A 28 -16.65 -0.55 3.51
CA HIS A 28 -17.45 0.02 4.62
C HIS A 28 -16.81 -0.22 6.00
N THR A 29 -15.48 -0.17 6.05
CA THR A 29 -14.75 -0.48 7.29
C THR A 29 -14.96 0.61 8.35
N PHE A 30 -15.49 1.75 7.92
CA PHE A 30 -16.04 2.80 8.76
C PHE A 30 -17.55 2.60 8.91
N ARG A 31 -18.02 2.44 10.16
CA ARG A 31 -19.44 2.57 10.50
C ARG A 31 -19.93 3.96 10.07
N ASP A 32 -21.17 4.06 9.60
CA ASP A 32 -21.84 5.25 9.01
C ASP A 32 -21.79 6.57 9.81
N ASN A 33 -21.16 6.61 11.00
CA ASN A 33 -21.11 7.76 11.91
C ASN A 33 -19.74 8.45 12.03
N GLN A 34 -18.73 8.11 11.22
CA GLN A 34 -17.48 8.88 11.21
C GLN A 34 -17.47 9.93 10.10
N ALA A 35 -17.39 11.20 10.50
CA ALA A 35 -17.25 12.40 9.65
C ALA A 35 -16.02 12.39 8.70
N GLN A 36 -15.31 11.26 8.59
CA GLN A 36 -14.11 11.04 7.78
C GLN A 36 -14.42 10.53 6.36
N MET A 37 -15.68 10.15 6.05
CA MET A 37 -16.08 9.75 4.67
C MET A 37 -15.92 10.87 3.64
N PHE A 38 -15.88 12.14 4.06
CA PHE A 38 -15.80 13.31 3.18
C PHE A 38 -14.38 13.82 2.91
N GLN A 39 -13.33 13.18 3.47
CA GLN A 39 -11.95 13.62 3.21
C GLN A 39 -11.35 12.89 1.99
N THR A 40 -10.71 13.68 1.13
CA THR A 40 -10.12 13.23 -0.13
C THR A 40 -8.88 12.37 0.07
N THR A 41 -8.23 12.49 1.24
CA THR A 41 -7.04 11.72 1.63
C THR A 41 -7.12 11.39 3.12
N ILE A 42 -7.48 10.15 3.48
CA ILE A 42 -7.69 9.74 4.89
C ILE A 42 -6.34 9.35 5.53
N LEU A 43 -5.36 8.99 4.70
CA LEU A 43 -4.07 8.45 5.14
C LEU A 43 -3.07 9.54 5.57
N ASP A 44 -3.03 10.69 4.91
CA ASP A 44 -2.05 11.76 5.21
C ASP A 44 -2.60 12.75 6.25
N THR A 45 -2.44 12.42 7.54
CA THR A 45 -2.83 13.31 8.66
C THR A 45 -1.67 14.06 9.30
N ASN A 46 -0.40 13.70 9.06
CA ASN A 46 0.73 14.46 9.59
C ASN A 46 1.17 15.57 8.65
N ASP A 47 1.41 16.77 9.20
CA ASP A 47 1.86 17.93 8.42
C ASP A 47 3.21 17.66 7.71
N LEU A 48 4.09 16.84 8.30
CA LEU A 48 5.36 16.43 7.72
C LEU A 48 5.21 15.54 6.47
N GLU A 49 4.16 14.70 6.45
CA GLU A 49 3.84 13.82 5.31
C GLU A 49 3.29 14.64 4.15
N ARG A 50 2.40 15.59 4.47
CA ARG A 50 1.84 16.55 3.50
C ARG A 50 2.89 17.48 2.91
N GLU A 51 3.85 17.93 3.72
CA GLU A 51 4.94 18.82 3.27
C GLU A 51 5.93 18.10 2.34
N LYS A 52 6.12 16.79 2.51
CA LYS A 52 7.12 16.02 1.76
C LYS A 52 6.56 15.08 0.69
N GLY A 53 5.24 14.95 0.57
CA GLY A 53 4.59 14.04 -0.39
C GLY A 53 4.94 12.56 -0.16
N ILE A 54 5.32 12.18 1.07
CA ILE A 54 5.71 10.81 1.42
C ILE A 54 4.87 10.29 2.58
N THR A 55 4.50 9.01 2.53
CA THR A 55 3.89 8.31 3.66
C THR A 55 4.99 7.92 4.65
N ILE A 56 4.92 8.42 5.89
CA ILE A 56 5.95 8.24 6.93
C ILE A 56 5.47 7.25 8.01
N LEU A 57 4.17 7.23 8.32
CA LEU A 57 3.58 6.31 9.30
C LEU A 57 2.62 5.32 8.63
N ALA A 58 2.90 4.03 8.80
CA ALA A 58 2.00 2.94 8.42
C ALA A 58 0.71 3.00 9.26
N LYS A 59 -0.33 3.70 8.79
CA LYS A 59 -1.68 3.55 9.34
C LYS A 59 -2.15 2.13 9.03
N ASN A 60 -2.55 1.42 10.09
CA ASN A 60 -2.99 0.03 10.03
C ASN A 60 -4.23 -0.08 9.12
N THR A 61 -3.99 -0.41 7.85
CA THR A 61 -5.03 -0.46 6.83
C THR A 61 -5.45 -1.92 6.68
N ALA A 62 -6.57 -2.28 7.28
CA ALA A 62 -7.14 -3.61 7.12
C ALA A 62 -8.56 -3.49 6.60
N VAL A 63 -8.89 -4.29 5.58
CA VAL A 63 -10.22 -4.34 4.99
C VAL A 63 -10.78 -5.75 5.08
N THR A 64 -12.11 -5.88 5.18
CA THR A 64 -12.77 -7.19 5.17
C THR A 64 -13.51 -7.37 3.86
N TYR A 65 -13.19 -8.44 3.13
CA TYR A 65 -13.82 -8.79 1.87
C TYR A 65 -14.19 -10.27 1.87
N GLN A 66 -15.46 -10.59 1.60
CA GLN A 66 -15.97 -11.97 1.50
C GLN A 66 -15.45 -12.92 2.60
N ASN A 67 -15.60 -12.52 3.87
CA ASN A 67 -15.18 -13.29 5.06
C ASN A 67 -13.64 -13.49 5.23
N THR A 68 -12.85 -12.75 4.45
CA THR A 68 -11.38 -12.68 4.52
C THR A 68 -10.96 -11.30 5.03
N LYS A 69 -10.06 -11.27 6.01
CA LYS A 69 -9.41 -10.04 6.47
C LYS A 69 -8.15 -9.82 5.66
N ILE A 70 -8.08 -8.71 4.95
CA ILE A 70 -6.91 -8.32 4.18
C ILE A 70 -6.19 -7.21 4.96
N ASN A 71 -4.99 -7.49 5.44
CA ASN A 71 -4.10 -6.50 6.04
C ASN A 71 -3.20 -5.95 4.93
N ILE A 72 -3.27 -4.65 4.70
CA ILE A 72 -2.44 -3.95 3.73
C ILE A 72 -1.22 -3.43 4.46
N ILE A 73 -0.04 -3.87 4.01
CA ILE A 73 1.25 -3.49 4.59
C ILE A 73 1.95 -2.59 3.59
N ASP A 74 2.24 -1.36 4.01
CA ASP A 74 2.97 -0.42 3.17
C ASP A 74 4.46 -0.79 3.14
N THR A 75 5.07 -0.80 1.95
CA THR A 75 6.52 -1.02 1.81
C THR A 75 7.22 0.32 1.59
N PRO A 76 8.31 0.62 2.33
CA PRO A 76 9.18 1.73 1.98
C PRO A 76 9.75 1.51 0.58
N GLY A 77 9.63 2.51 -0.29
CA GLY A 77 10.08 2.39 -1.69
C GLY A 77 11.59 2.53 -1.87
N HIS A 78 12.35 3.00 -0.89
CA HIS A 78 13.77 3.34 -1.07
C HIS A 78 14.71 2.26 -0.50
N ALA A 79 15.81 1.98 -1.22
CA ALA A 79 16.81 0.97 -0.85
C ALA A 79 17.48 1.22 0.52
N ASP A 80 17.49 2.48 0.97
CA ASP A 80 18.00 2.87 2.30
C ASP A 80 17.21 2.24 3.45
N PHE A 81 16.00 1.73 3.20
CA PHE A 81 15.16 1.03 4.16
C PHE A 81 15.15 -0.50 3.96
N SER A 82 16.23 -1.06 3.42
CA SER A 82 16.34 -2.48 3.08
C SER A 82 15.92 -3.45 4.20
N GLY A 83 16.29 -3.17 5.45
CA GLY A 83 15.89 -4.00 6.60
C GLY A 83 14.40 -3.97 6.93
N GLU A 84 13.72 -2.85 6.67
CA GLU A 84 12.26 -2.75 6.84
C GLU A 84 11.52 -3.43 5.68
N VAL A 85 12.02 -3.23 4.45
CA VAL A 85 11.49 -3.89 3.24
C VAL A 85 11.52 -5.40 3.41
N GLU A 86 12.65 -5.98 3.82
CA GLU A 86 12.76 -7.43 4.00
C GLU A 86 11.81 -7.95 5.07
N ARG A 87 11.57 -7.19 6.16
CA ARG A 87 10.59 -7.58 7.18
C ARG A 87 9.16 -7.60 6.64
N VAL A 88 8.78 -6.59 5.86
CA VAL A 88 7.44 -6.51 5.26
C VAL A 88 7.22 -7.63 4.25
N ILE A 89 8.19 -7.85 3.36
CA ILE A 89 8.11 -8.88 2.33
C ILE A 89 8.02 -10.28 2.96
N ASN A 90 8.77 -10.57 4.03
CA ASN A 90 8.69 -11.86 4.72
C ASN A 90 7.36 -12.09 5.47
N MET A 91 6.63 -11.04 5.81
CA MET A 91 5.32 -11.13 6.49
C MET A 91 4.15 -11.22 5.51
N ALA A 92 4.38 -10.90 4.23
CA ALA A 92 3.34 -10.82 3.21
C ALA A 92 3.02 -12.20 2.59
N ASP A 93 1.76 -12.44 2.27
CA ASP A 93 1.28 -13.58 1.48
C ASP A 93 1.34 -13.29 -0.04
N GLY A 94 1.42 -12.01 -0.41
CA GLY A 94 1.49 -11.52 -1.78
C GLY A 94 1.72 -10.00 -1.81
N ALA A 95 1.95 -9.45 -3.00
CA ALA A 95 2.16 -8.02 -3.16
C ALA A 95 1.46 -7.43 -4.38
N LEU A 96 0.97 -6.20 -4.23
CA LEU A 96 0.45 -5.37 -5.31
C LEU A 96 1.58 -4.49 -5.84
N LEU A 97 1.91 -4.61 -7.12
CA LEU A 97 2.79 -3.69 -7.82
C LEU A 97 1.94 -2.63 -8.50
N VAL A 98 1.91 -1.42 -7.95
CA VAL A 98 1.19 -0.28 -8.53
C VAL A 98 2.12 0.46 -9.47
N VAL A 99 1.70 0.58 -10.73
CA VAL A 99 2.45 1.24 -11.80
C VAL A 99 1.57 2.31 -12.41
N ASP A 100 2.06 3.54 -12.48
CA ASP A 100 1.41 4.60 -13.22
C ASP A 100 1.41 4.33 -14.73
N ALA A 101 0.28 4.51 -15.39
CA ALA A 101 0.12 4.23 -16.82
C ALA A 101 0.80 5.26 -17.73
N ALA A 102 1.02 6.48 -17.25
CA ALA A 102 1.68 7.55 -18.00
C ALA A 102 3.21 7.49 -17.84
N GLU A 103 3.70 7.24 -16.62
CA GLU A 103 5.15 7.17 -16.34
C GLU A 103 5.74 5.77 -16.56
N GLY A 104 4.95 4.73 -16.36
CA GLY A 104 5.42 3.35 -16.40
C GLY A 104 6.27 2.96 -15.18
N PRO A 105 7.03 1.85 -15.26
CA PRO A 105 7.80 1.34 -14.13
C PRO A 105 9.03 2.21 -13.85
N LEU A 106 9.23 2.59 -12.59
CA LEU A 106 10.35 3.43 -12.16
C LEU A 106 11.35 2.69 -11.25
N PRO A 107 12.65 3.08 -11.25
CA PRO A 107 13.73 2.36 -10.56
C PRO A 107 13.52 2.14 -9.06
N GLN A 108 12.81 3.03 -8.39
CA GLN A 108 12.55 2.92 -6.95
C GLN A 108 11.79 1.63 -6.60
N THR A 109 10.88 1.19 -7.47
CA THR A 109 10.13 -0.05 -7.26
C THR A 109 10.96 -1.31 -7.49
N GLN A 110 12.06 -1.21 -8.23
CA GLN A 110 12.84 -2.35 -8.70
C GLN A 110 13.46 -3.14 -7.55
N PHE A 111 14.00 -2.45 -6.54
CA PHE A 111 14.62 -3.09 -5.38
C PHE A 111 13.60 -3.93 -4.59
N VAL A 112 12.46 -3.33 -4.26
CA VAL A 112 11.39 -4.00 -3.49
C VAL A 112 10.76 -5.13 -4.29
N LEU A 113 10.54 -4.92 -5.60
CA LEU A 113 10.03 -5.94 -6.50
C LEU A 113 10.98 -7.14 -6.61
N GLN A 114 12.28 -6.89 -6.72
CA GLN A 114 13.29 -7.95 -6.75
C GLN A 114 13.24 -8.79 -5.47
N LYS A 115 13.17 -8.14 -4.29
CA LYS A 115 13.04 -8.85 -3.00
C LYS A 115 11.74 -9.66 -2.92
N ALA A 116 10.63 -9.12 -3.39
CA ALA A 116 9.36 -9.84 -3.44
C ALA A 116 9.43 -11.10 -4.32
N LEU A 117 10.10 -11.01 -5.47
CA LEU A 117 10.35 -12.13 -6.37
C LEU A 117 11.28 -13.19 -5.76
N GLU A 118 12.37 -12.76 -5.09
CA GLU A 118 13.29 -13.65 -4.38
C GLU A 118 12.57 -14.44 -3.27
N CYS A 119 11.58 -13.83 -2.61
CA CYS A 119 10.72 -14.48 -1.62
C CYS A 119 9.55 -15.28 -2.22
N ASN A 120 9.45 -15.44 -3.54
CA ASN A 120 8.37 -16.13 -4.25
C ASN A 120 6.95 -15.60 -3.90
N LEU A 121 6.83 -14.30 -3.61
CA LEU A 121 5.52 -13.69 -3.37
C LEU A 121 4.66 -13.71 -4.63
N LYS A 122 3.36 -13.92 -4.46
CA LYS A 122 2.39 -13.76 -5.55
C LYS A 122 2.24 -12.27 -5.86
N LEU A 123 2.64 -11.89 -7.05
CA LEU A 123 2.57 -10.50 -7.51
C LEU A 123 1.31 -10.26 -8.33
N ILE A 124 0.64 -9.15 -8.05
CA ILE A 124 -0.49 -8.64 -8.85
C ILE A 124 -0.11 -7.25 -9.33
N VAL A 125 -0.10 -7.06 -10.65
CA VAL A 125 0.18 -5.74 -11.24
C VAL A 125 -1.11 -4.94 -11.32
N VAL A 126 -1.06 -3.71 -10.79
CA VAL A 126 -2.15 -2.74 -10.81
C VAL A 126 -1.68 -1.55 -11.64
N ILE A 127 -2.33 -1.32 -12.77
CA ILE A 127 -2.06 -0.15 -13.62
C ILE A 127 -2.97 0.99 -13.15
N ASN A 128 -2.37 2.07 -12.66
CA ASN A 128 -3.03 3.26 -12.13
C ASN A 128 -2.89 4.47 -13.06
N LYS A 129 -3.67 5.54 -12.86
CA LYS A 129 -3.73 6.74 -13.71
C LYS A 129 -3.87 8.03 -12.90
#